data_AF-A0A328UA70-F1
#
_entry.id   AF-A0A328UA70-F1
#
_cell.length_a   1.000
_cell.length_b   1.000
_cell.length_c   1.000
_cell.angle_alpha   90.00
_cell.angle_beta   90.00
_cell.angle_gamma   90.00
#
_symmetry.space_group_name_H-M   'P 1'
#
loop_
_entity.id
_entity.type
_entity.pdbx_description
1 polymer ?
#
loop_
_entity_poly.entity_id
_entity_poly.type
_entity_poly.pdbx_seq_one_letter_code
_entity_poly.pdbx_strand_id
1 'polypeptide(L)'
;MKLYVKQMYDWNYYACYAEDVDEKYWNYFKTELWWQLGNGFIKTYDNVEGFEYCAKNFMEFGEDSVNQSLKIAKAPWQEALQWLIIEMKKTGAPWYLHGSTAMALWGIDVEPRDINIIVANYSDYDRVREHFYQYAIKPFQRCGNWVMSGLGTVFHQANIGFSFNNKELEPYDMSTLRKTEYKGEVLYISTLEMLKRDNESYGRPERVEQIEEKIKRC
;
A
#
# COMPACT_ATOMS: atom_id res chain seq x y z
N MET A 1 11.45 -12.81 15.26
CA MET A 1 11.83 -11.52 14.69
C MET A 1 11.41 -10.42 15.63
N LYS A 2 12.30 -9.46 15.88
CA LYS A 2 12.04 -8.29 16.73
C LYS A 2 12.10 -7.03 15.86
N LEU A 3 11.05 -6.21 15.91
CA LEU A 3 10.98 -4.95 15.17
C LEU A 3 11.18 -3.77 16.11
N TYR A 4 11.97 -2.78 15.70
CA TYR A 4 12.07 -1.51 16.42
C TYR A 4 12.61 -0.38 15.53
N VAL A 5 12.55 0.86 16.04
CA VAL A 5 13.10 2.05 15.38
C VAL A 5 14.14 2.70 16.28
N LYS A 6 15.22 3.19 15.68
CA LYS A 6 16.20 4.07 16.34
C LYS A 6 16.35 5.35 15.54
N GLN A 7 16.43 6.47 16.25
CA GLN A 7 16.98 7.69 15.69
C GLN A 7 18.51 7.57 15.72
N MET A 8 19.18 7.75 14.59
CA MET A 8 20.64 7.48 14.49
C MET A 8 21.51 8.72 14.70
N TYR A 9 20.92 9.91 14.56
CA TYR A 9 21.59 11.21 14.72
C TYR A 9 20.65 12.20 15.41
N ASP A 10 21.19 13.32 15.90
CA ASP A 10 20.38 14.35 16.57
C ASP A 10 19.41 15.09 15.64
N TRP A 11 19.51 14.88 14.32
CA TRP A 11 18.55 15.35 13.32
C TRP A 11 17.56 14.25 12.90
N ASN A 12 16.65 14.58 11.98
CA ASN A 12 15.57 13.71 11.50
C ASN A 12 16.05 12.51 10.65
N TYR A 13 16.88 11.63 11.21
CA TYR A 13 17.38 10.42 10.57
C TYR A 13 17.06 9.20 11.43
N TYR A 14 16.27 8.30 10.86
CA TYR A 14 15.73 7.13 11.55
C TYR A 14 16.08 5.84 10.82
N ALA A 15 16.18 4.76 11.57
CA ALA A 15 16.37 3.41 11.07
C ALA A 15 15.36 2.47 11.71
N CYS A 16 14.55 1.82 10.86
CA CYS A 16 13.74 0.67 11.26
C CYS A 16 14.60 -0.59 11.17
N TYR A 17 14.49 -1.45 12.17
CA TYR A 17 15.22 -2.69 12.31
C TYR A 17 14.27 -3.87 12.38
N ALA A 18 14.70 -4.98 11.78
CA ALA A 18 14.15 -6.31 11.97
C ALA A 18 15.29 -7.26 12.36
N GLU A 19 15.36 -7.64 13.63
CA GLU A 19 16.38 -8.57 14.15
C GLU A 19 15.83 -10.00 14.21
N ASP A 20 16.71 -10.99 14.19
CA ASP A 20 16.39 -12.41 14.30
C ASP A 20 15.31 -12.83 13.30
N VAL A 21 15.53 -12.48 12.03
CA VAL A 21 14.64 -12.82 10.92
C VAL A 21 14.98 -14.22 10.45
N ASP A 22 14.00 -15.12 10.50
CA ASP A 22 14.10 -16.47 9.93
C ASP A 22 14.39 -16.38 8.41
N GLU A 23 15.32 -17.21 7.93
CA GLU A 23 15.82 -17.20 6.55
C GLU A 23 14.70 -17.32 5.52
N LYS A 24 13.64 -18.08 5.83
CA LYS A 24 12.49 -18.23 4.92
C LYS A 24 11.78 -16.89 4.61
N TYR A 25 11.95 -15.88 5.45
CA TYR A 25 11.33 -14.56 5.27
C TYR A 25 12.29 -13.51 4.67
N TRP A 26 13.55 -13.84 4.44
CA TRP A 26 14.54 -12.87 3.94
C TRP A 26 14.17 -12.27 2.59
N ASN A 27 13.54 -13.06 1.70
CA ASN A 27 13.14 -12.56 0.39
C ASN A 27 12.14 -11.39 0.48
N TYR A 28 11.22 -11.43 1.45
CA TYR A 28 10.27 -10.34 1.68
C TYR A 28 11.00 -9.03 1.99
N PHE A 29 11.93 -9.04 2.95
CA PHE A 29 12.68 -7.85 3.33
C PHE A 29 13.52 -7.30 2.17
N LYS A 30 14.14 -8.18 1.37
CA LYS A 30 14.91 -7.79 0.17
C LYS A 30 14.02 -7.13 -0.88
N THR A 31 12.84 -7.72 -1.18
CA THR A 31 11.87 -7.13 -2.11
C THR A 31 11.35 -5.78 -1.60
N GLU A 32 11.18 -5.62 -0.29
CA GLU A 32 10.76 -4.38 0.35
C GLU A 32 11.91 -3.36 0.54
N LEU A 33 13.07 -3.59 -0.11
CA LEU A 33 14.23 -2.71 -0.11
C LEU A 33 14.83 -2.46 1.28
N TRP A 34 14.84 -3.49 2.13
CA TRP A 34 15.62 -3.47 3.36
C TRP A 34 17.03 -4.00 3.11
N TRP A 35 18.00 -3.41 3.78
CA TRP A 35 19.40 -3.82 3.73
C TRP A 35 19.65 -4.93 4.75
N GLN A 36 20.27 -6.02 4.31
CA GLN A 36 20.58 -7.15 5.19
C GLN A 36 21.82 -6.87 6.04
N LEU A 37 21.74 -7.13 7.34
CA LEU A 37 22.85 -7.07 8.31
C LEU A 37 22.88 -8.38 9.12
N GLY A 38 23.72 -9.33 8.72
CA GLY A 38 23.73 -10.67 9.31
C GLY A 38 22.39 -11.40 9.11
N ASN A 39 21.76 -11.83 10.21
CA ASN A 39 20.42 -12.43 10.22
C ASN A 39 19.28 -11.40 10.42
N GLY A 40 19.61 -10.10 10.38
CA GLY A 40 18.65 -9.00 10.50
C GLY A 40 18.60 -8.11 9.27
N PHE A 41 17.71 -7.13 9.30
CA PHE A 41 17.49 -6.15 8.24
C PHE A 41 17.33 -4.74 8.81
N ILE A 42 17.77 -3.75 8.04
CA ILE A 42 17.64 -2.33 8.36
C ILE A 42 17.03 -1.57 7.18
N LYS A 43 16.18 -0.59 7.46
CA LYS A 43 15.68 0.37 6.49
C LYS A 43 15.76 1.78 7.06
N THR A 44 16.47 2.66 6.36
CA THR A 44 16.78 4.01 6.83
C THR A 44 15.94 5.05 6.12
N TYR A 45 15.66 6.13 6.85
CA TYR A 45 14.88 7.27 6.39
C TYR A 45 15.59 8.54 6.83
N ASP A 46 15.95 9.36 5.86
CA ASP A 46 16.70 10.60 6.06
C ASP A 46 15.82 11.81 5.77
N ASN A 47 15.74 12.71 6.74
CA ASN A 47 15.04 14.00 6.73
C ASN A 47 13.60 13.92 6.19
N VAL A 48 12.86 12.89 6.60
CA VAL A 48 11.48 12.67 6.17
C VAL A 48 10.52 13.43 7.11
N GLU A 49 9.80 14.39 6.56
CA GLU A 49 8.88 15.22 7.34
C GLU A 49 7.78 14.40 8.02
N GLY A 50 7.65 14.54 9.34
CA GLY A 50 6.65 13.83 10.16
C GLY A 50 7.01 12.37 10.45
N PHE A 51 8.28 11.97 10.29
CA PHE A 51 8.69 10.57 10.49
C PHE A 51 8.47 10.09 11.93
N GLU A 52 8.41 10.97 12.93
CA GLU A 52 8.12 10.60 14.31
C GLU A 52 6.80 9.82 14.44
N TYR A 53 5.78 10.14 13.63
CA TYR A 53 4.54 9.38 13.57
C TYR A 53 4.76 8.00 12.94
N CYS A 54 5.55 7.92 11.86
CA CYS A 54 5.93 6.66 11.23
C CYS A 54 6.68 5.75 12.21
N ALA A 55 7.64 6.31 12.93
CA ALA A 55 8.42 5.59 13.93
C ALA A 55 7.52 5.03 15.02
N LYS A 56 6.62 5.87 15.57
CA LYS A 56 5.65 5.45 16.59
C LYS A 56 4.74 4.34 16.08
N ASN A 57 4.12 4.52 14.92
CA ASN A 57 3.20 3.53 14.36
C ASN A 57 3.92 2.23 13.96
N PHE A 58 5.16 2.30 13.49
CA PHE A 58 5.96 1.10 13.21
C PHE A 58 6.32 0.34 14.49
N MET A 59 6.64 1.05 15.58
CA MET A 59 6.86 0.43 16.89
C MET A 59 5.61 -0.28 17.43
N GLU A 60 4.43 0.29 17.16
CA GLU A 60 3.15 -0.23 17.66
C GLU A 60 2.56 -1.35 16.78
N PHE A 61 2.61 -1.18 15.46
CA PHE A 61 1.91 -2.03 14.49
C PHE A 61 2.82 -2.74 13.48
N GLY A 62 4.14 -2.54 13.57
CA GLY A 62 5.11 -3.13 12.64
C GLY A 62 5.02 -4.64 12.55
N GLU A 63 4.81 -5.32 13.69
CA GLU A 63 4.73 -6.77 13.73
C GLU A 63 3.48 -7.28 12.99
N ASP A 64 2.31 -6.69 13.25
CA ASP A 64 1.08 -7.02 12.53
C ASP A 64 1.20 -6.73 11.03
N SER A 65 1.72 -5.57 10.68
CA SER A 65 1.97 -5.15 9.30
C SER A 65 2.83 -6.16 8.53
N VAL A 66 3.94 -6.61 9.14
CA VAL A 66 4.84 -7.59 8.52
C VAL A 66 4.24 -8.98 8.50
N ASN A 67 3.59 -9.42 9.59
CA ASN A 67 2.95 -10.74 9.66
C ASN A 67 1.84 -10.90 8.60
N GLN A 68 1.04 -9.86 8.35
CA GLN A 68 0.05 -9.84 7.27
C GLN A 68 0.70 -9.91 5.90
N SER A 69 1.77 -9.13 5.68
CA SER A 69 2.51 -9.14 4.41
C SER A 69 3.11 -10.53 4.11
N LEU A 70 3.61 -11.20 5.15
CA LEU A 70 4.19 -12.54 5.10
C LEU A 70 3.15 -13.68 5.08
N LYS A 71 1.85 -13.39 5.12
CA LYS A 71 0.76 -14.39 5.22
C LYS A 71 0.80 -15.24 6.49
N ILE A 72 1.44 -14.74 7.55
CA ILE A 72 1.43 -15.39 8.87
C ILE A 72 0.09 -15.11 9.55
N ALA A 73 -0.41 -13.88 9.40
CA ALA A 73 -1.71 -13.45 9.88
C ALA A 73 -2.60 -13.03 8.71
N LYS A 74 -3.92 -13.19 8.87
CA LYS A 74 -4.90 -12.68 7.91
C LYS A 74 -5.06 -11.17 8.09
N ALA A 75 -5.25 -10.45 6.99
CA ALA A 75 -5.57 -9.04 7.04
C ALA A 75 -7.10 -8.84 7.13
N PRO A 76 -7.61 -8.13 8.16
CA PRO A 76 -9.01 -7.69 8.23
C PRO A 76 -9.26 -6.55 7.23
N TRP A 77 -9.16 -6.86 5.95
CA TRP A 77 -9.15 -5.86 4.89
C TRP A 77 -10.53 -5.22 4.68
N GLN A 78 -11.63 -5.92 5.00
CA GLN A 78 -12.98 -5.34 4.90
C GLN A 78 -13.20 -4.20 5.90
N GLU A 79 -12.71 -4.36 7.12
CA GLU A 79 -12.74 -3.35 8.19
C GLU A 79 -11.83 -2.17 7.83
N ALA A 80 -10.60 -2.47 7.42
CA ALA A 80 -9.65 -1.45 6.96
C ALA A 80 -10.19 -0.65 5.76
N LEU A 81 -10.88 -1.32 4.82
CA LEU A 81 -11.49 -0.68 3.66
C LEU A 81 -12.64 0.24 4.08
N GLN A 82 -13.47 -0.19 5.04
CA GLN A 82 -14.57 0.64 5.54
C GLN A 82 -14.04 1.92 6.19
N TRP A 83 -12.98 1.83 7.00
CA TRP A 83 -12.30 3.00 7.55
C TRP A 83 -11.74 3.89 6.44
N LEU A 84 -11.03 3.30 5.46
CA LEU A 84 -10.41 4.05 4.37
C LEU A 84 -11.43 4.85 3.54
N ILE A 85 -12.59 4.26 3.25
CA ILE A 85 -13.66 4.94 2.49
C ILE A 85 -14.12 6.21 3.23
N ILE A 86 -14.28 6.13 4.55
CA ILE A 86 -14.70 7.25 5.39
C ILE A 86 -13.62 8.35 5.40
N GLU A 87 -12.36 7.99 5.58
CA GLU A 87 -11.26 8.97 5.62
C GLU A 87 -10.99 9.59 4.24
N MET A 88 -10.96 8.80 3.16
CA MET A 88 -10.73 9.33 1.82
C MET A 88 -11.80 10.34 1.39
N LYS A 89 -13.06 10.16 1.81
CA LYS A 89 -14.12 11.15 1.56
C LYS A 89 -13.80 12.53 2.14
N LYS A 90 -13.15 12.58 3.31
CA LYS A 90 -12.76 13.85 3.96
C LYS A 90 -11.69 14.60 3.16
N THR A 91 -10.88 13.91 2.37
CA THR A 91 -9.85 14.53 1.52
C THR A 91 -10.41 15.15 0.24
N GLY A 92 -11.58 14.68 -0.22
CA GLY A 92 -12.16 15.04 -1.51
C GLY A 92 -11.33 14.62 -2.73
N ALA A 93 -10.22 13.90 -2.55
CA ALA A 93 -9.37 13.46 -3.65
C ALA A 93 -10.01 12.29 -4.40
N PRO A 94 -10.07 12.30 -5.74
CA PRO A 94 -10.46 11.12 -6.51
C PRO A 94 -9.44 9.99 -6.34
N TRP A 95 -9.94 8.78 -6.11
CA TRP A 95 -9.12 7.60 -5.88
C TRP A 95 -9.84 6.33 -6.32
N TYR A 96 -9.09 5.26 -6.51
CA TYR A 96 -9.63 3.94 -6.82
C TYR A 96 -8.82 2.82 -6.18
N LEU A 97 -9.48 1.67 -5.98
CA LEU A 97 -8.84 0.46 -5.48
C LEU A 97 -8.10 -0.26 -6.60
N HIS A 98 -6.95 -0.81 -6.25
CA HIS A 98 -6.11 -1.60 -7.12
C HIS A 98 -5.68 -2.92 -6.44
N GLY A 99 -5.04 -3.80 -7.18
CA GLY A 99 -4.44 -5.03 -6.66
C GLY A 99 -5.48 -6.03 -6.15
N SER A 100 -5.10 -6.80 -5.13
CA SER A 100 -5.90 -7.94 -4.66
C SER A 100 -7.26 -7.54 -4.07
N THR A 101 -7.37 -6.37 -3.43
CA THR A 101 -8.67 -5.85 -2.96
C THR A 101 -9.61 -5.55 -4.13
N ALA A 102 -9.11 -4.96 -5.23
CA ALA A 102 -9.91 -4.76 -6.44
C ALA A 102 -10.32 -6.09 -7.08
N MET A 103 -9.42 -7.09 -7.13
CA MET A 103 -9.75 -8.44 -7.60
C MET A 103 -10.87 -9.09 -6.78
N ALA A 104 -10.81 -8.99 -5.45
CA ALA A 104 -11.86 -9.49 -4.56
C ALA A 104 -13.21 -8.80 -4.82
N LEU A 105 -13.21 -7.47 -5.04
CA LEU A 105 -14.43 -6.72 -5.39
C LEU A 105 -14.95 -7.01 -6.81
N TRP A 106 -14.10 -7.52 -7.70
CA TRP A 106 -14.53 -8.15 -8.96
C TRP A 106 -15.15 -9.54 -8.75
N GLY A 107 -15.13 -10.08 -7.53
CA GLY A 107 -15.61 -11.43 -7.22
C GLY A 107 -14.64 -12.52 -7.68
N ILE A 108 -13.35 -12.21 -7.78
CA ILE A 108 -12.30 -13.21 -7.96
C ILE A 108 -11.93 -13.74 -6.58
N ASP A 109 -11.81 -15.07 -6.44
CA ASP A 109 -11.50 -15.72 -5.17
C ASP A 109 -10.01 -15.54 -4.81
N VAL A 110 -9.73 -14.41 -4.16
CA VAL A 110 -8.43 -14.08 -3.59
C VAL A 110 -8.61 -13.58 -2.16
N GLU A 111 -7.58 -13.77 -1.34
CA GLU A 111 -7.51 -13.22 0.01
C GLU A 111 -6.54 -12.01 0.01
N PRO A 112 -7.07 -10.76 0.02
CA PRO A 112 -6.24 -9.57 0.16
C PRO A 112 -5.44 -9.58 1.45
N ARG A 113 -4.18 -9.12 1.35
CA ARG A 113 -3.26 -8.98 2.50
C ARG A 113 -3.06 -7.52 2.90
N ASP A 114 -3.49 -6.65 2.01
CA ASP A 114 -3.32 -5.23 2.02
C ASP A 114 -4.41 -4.62 1.14
N ILE A 115 -4.62 -3.32 1.33
CA ILE A 115 -5.42 -2.49 0.44
C ILE A 115 -4.42 -1.64 -0.33
N ASN A 116 -4.50 -1.68 -1.66
CA ASN A 116 -3.73 -0.78 -2.50
C ASN A 116 -4.70 0.20 -3.16
N ILE A 117 -4.44 1.49 -3.00
CA ILE A 117 -5.19 2.54 -3.69
C ILE A 117 -4.28 3.35 -4.60
N ILE A 118 -4.90 3.90 -5.63
CA ILE A 118 -4.28 4.90 -6.47
C ILE A 118 -5.07 6.20 -6.30
N VAL A 119 -4.39 7.24 -5.82
CA VAL A 119 -4.88 8.61 -5.85
C VAL A 119 -4.71 9.12 -7.28
N ALA A 120 -5.82 9.53 -7.89
CA ALA A 120 -5.93 9.65 -9.33
C ALA A 120 -5.05 10.76 -9.90
N ASN A 121 -4.80 11.83 -9.13
CA ASN A 121 -3.96 12.95 -9.55
C ASN A 121 -2.84 13.22 -8.54
N TYR A 122 -1.65 13.49 -9.05
CA TYR A 122 -0.52 13.92 -8.24
C TYR A 122 -0.76 15.26 -7.50
N SER A 123 -1.57 16.15 -8.06
CA SER A 123 -1.94 17.43 -7.42
C SER A 123 -2.71 17.26 -6.10
N ASP A 124 -3.22 16.05 -5.82
CA ASP A 124 -3.88 15.71 -4.56
C ASP A 124 -2.89 15.19 -3.50
N TYR A 125 -1.58 15.17 -3.78
CA TYR A 125 -0.59 14.62 -2.85
C TYR A 125 -0.61 15.29 -1.48
N ASP A 126 -0.49 16.62 -1.41
CA ASP A 126 -0.31 17.30 -0.13
C ASP A 126 -1.56 17.17 0.75
N ARG A 127 -2.76 17.34 0.18
CA ARG A 127 -4.01 17.19 0.95
C ARG A 127 -4.21 15.77 1.48
N VAL A 128 -3.86 14.75 0.70
CA VAL A 128 -3.99 13.35 1.15
C VAL A 128 -2.92 13.05 2.19
N ARG A 129 -1.67 13.48 1.96
CA ARG A 129 -0.60 13.33 2.94
C ARG A 129 -0.96 13.99 4.26
N GLU A 130 -1.38 15.26 4.26
CA GLU A 130 -1.76 16.00 5.47
C GLU A 130 -2.88 15.31 6.27
N HIS A 131 -3.78 14.62 5.58
CA HIS A 131 -4.84 13.84 6.24
C HIS A 131 -4.33 12.53 6.85
N PHE A 132 -3.40 11.84 6.19
CA PHE A 132 -3.02 10.46 6.52
C PHE A 132 -1.64 10.30 7.19
N TYR A 133 -0.77 11.31 7.19
CA TYR A 133 0.63 11.15 7.61
C TYR A 133 0.78 10.66 9.05
N GLN A 134 -0.16 11.00 9.93
CA GLN A 134 -0.15 10.56 11.34
C GLN A 134 -0.44 9.06 11.50
N TYR A 135 -1.04 8.41 10.50
CA TYR A 135 -1.30 6.97 10.46
C TYR A 135 -0.24 6.18 9.68
N ALA A 136 0.75 6.88 9.11
CA ALA A 136 1.75 6.27 8.26
C ALA A 136 2.61 5.28 9.05
N ILE A 137 2.87 4.12 8.45
CA ILE A 137 3.85 3.11 8.88
C ILE A 137 5.04 3.06 7.91
N LYS A 138 4.83 3.49 6.67
CA LYS A 138 5.87 3.92 5.73
C LYS A 138 5.54 5.35 5.32
N PRO A 139 6.49 6.28 5.37
CA PRO A 139 6.20 7.68 5.14
C PRO A 139 5.67 7.94 3.74
N PHE A 140 4.83 8.97 3.61
CA PHE A 140 4.48 9.52 2.32
C PHE A 140 5.71 10.24 1.75
N GLN A 141 6.16 9.83 0.57
CA GLN A 141 7.31 10.41 -0.12
C GLN A 141 6.99 10.64 -1.59
N ARG A 142 7.61 11.67 -2.17
CA ARG A 142 7.57 11.91 -3.61
C ARG A 142 8.67 11.08 -4.27
N CYS A 143 8.35 10.45 -5.39
CA CYS A 143 9.20 9.46 -6.05
C CYS A 143 9.59 9.88 -7.47
N GLY A 144 9.39 11.15 -7.84
CA GLY A 144 9.95 11.72 -9.08
C GLY A 144 9.49 11.04 -10.37
N ASN A 145 8.27 10.46 -10.38
CA ASN A 145 7.71 9.71 -11.51
C ASN A 145 8.47 8.43 -11.87
N TRP A 146 9.17 7.78 -10.94
CA TRP A 146 9.88 6.53 -11.24
C TRP A 146 8.91 5.41 -11.65
N VAL A 147 8.05 4.99 -10.72
CA VAL A 147 6.90 4.09 -10.98
C VAL A 147 5.59 4.86 -10.78
N MET A 148 5.58 5.71 -9.76
CA MET A 148 4.49 6.60 -9.36
C MET A 148 5.10 7.96 -8.96
N SER A 149 4.32 9.04 -8.93
CA SER A 149 4.81 10.34 -8.46
C SER A 149 5.02 10.39 -6.95
N GLY A 150 4.32 9.54 -6.20
CA GLY A 150 4.45 9.44 -4.75
C GLY A 150 3.94 8.12 -4.24
N LEU A 151 4.44 7.73 -3.07
CA LEU A 151 4.11 6.49 -2.39
C LEU A 151 3.98 6.74 -0.88
N GLY A 152 3.17 5.95 -0.21
CA GLY A 152 3.06 5.93 1.25
C GLY A 152 2.36 4.67 1.72
N THR A 153 2.42 4.36 3.02
CA THR A 153 1.63 3.27 3.58
C THR A 153 1.17 3.66 4.97
N VAL A 154 -0.12 3.54 5.22
CA VAL A 154 -0.69 3.66 6.57
C VAL A 154 -1.06 2.27 7.08
N PHE A 155 -1.18 2.16 8.41
CA PHE A 155 -1.70 0.96 9.03
C PHE A 155 -2.99 1.28 9.78
N HIS A 156 -4.07 0.58 9.43
CA HIS A 156 -5.31 0.58 10.19
C HIS A 156 -5.98 -0.78 10.05
N GLN A 157 -5.75 -1.69 11.01
CA GLN A 157 -6.15 -3.09 10.98
C GLN A 157 -5.46 -3.92 9.86
N ALA A 158 -5.25 -3.33 8.68
CA ALA A 158 -4.45 -3.85 7.58
C ALA A 158 -3.50 -2.79 7.02
N ASN A 159 -2.50 -3.23 6.25
CA ASN A 159 -1.68 -2.33 5.45
C ASN A 159 -2.52 -1.66 4.36
N ILE A 160 -2.40 -0.34 4.23
CA ILE A 160 -3.03 0.43 3.15
C ILE A 160 -1.96 1.20 2.41
N GLY A 161 -1.61 0.71 1.22
CA GLY A 161 -0.67 1.32 0.29
C GLY A 161 -1.31 2.43 -0.51
N PHE A 162 -0.69 3.61 -0.49
CA PHE A 162 -1.07 4.76 -1.29
C PHE A 162 -0.06 4.92 -2.43
N SER A 163 -0.57 4.96 -3.64
CA SER A 163 0.18 5.33 -4.84
C SER A 163 -0.44 6.58 -5.45
N PHE A 164 0.38 7.53 -5.87
CA PHE A 164 -0.08 8.73 -6.57
C PHE A 164 0.31 8.59 -8.04
N ASN A 165 -0.68 8.62 -8.93
CA ASN A 165 -0.45 8.59 -10.37
C ASN A 165 0.61 9.61 -10.79
N ASN A 166 1.30 9.31 -11.89
CA ASN A 166 2.27 10.24 -12.45
C ASN A 166 1.62 11.58 -12.81
N LYS A 167 2.41 12.66 -12.76
CA LYS A 167 1.94 13.98 -13.14
C LYS A 167 1.57 14.01 -14.62
N GLU A 168 0.28 14.07 -14.91
CA GLU A 168 -0.28 14.23 -16.25
C GLU A 168 -0.68 15.69 -16.53
N LEU A 169 -0.89 16.00 -17.81
CA LEU A 169 -1.36 17.32 -18.28
C LEU A 169 -2.84 17.56 -17.93
N GLU A 170 -3.65 16.49 -17.98
CA GLU A 170 -5.08 16.53 -17.71
C GLU A 170 -5.42 15.66 -16.49
N PRO A 171 -6.49 15.99 -15.73
CA PRO A 171 -6.96 15.13 -14.66
C PRO A 171 -7.31 13.72 -15.14
N TYR A 172 -7.06 12.73 -14.29
CA TYR A 172 -7.36 11.35 -14.61
C TYR A 172 -8.86 11.11 -14.81
N ASP A 173 -9.24 10.49 -15.93
CA ASP A 173 -10.63 10.17 -16.24
C ASP A 173 -11.10 8.92 -15.48
N MET A 174 -11.73 9.15 -14.32
CA MET A 174 -12.31 8.11 -13.48
C MET A 174 -13.44 7.32 -14.17
N SER A 175 -14.04 7.82 -15.26
CA SER A 175 -15.12 7.12 -15.96
C SER A 175 -14.65 5.86 -16.69
N THR A 176 -13.36 5.76 -16.95
CA THR A 176 -12.71 4.59 -17.55
C THR A 176 -12.60 3.38 -16.59
N LEU A 177 -12.81 3.61 -15.29
CA LEU A 177 -12.70 2.60 -14.25
C LEU A 177 -14.02 1.86 -14.03
N ARG A 178 -13.93 0.68 -13.40
CA ARG A 178 -15.12 -0.06 -12.99
C ARG A 178 -15.74 0.60 -11.76
N LYS A 179 -17.04 0.88 -11.84
CA LYS A 179 -17.87 1.22 -10.68
C LYS A 179 -18.39 -0.05 -10.01
N THR A 180 -18.36 -0.09 -8.69
CA THR A 180 -18.96 -1.15 -7.88
C THR A 180 -19.61 -0.56 -6.64
N GLU A 181 -20.56 -1.26 -6.05
CA GLU A 181 -21.18 -0.87 -4.78
C GLU A 181 -20.62 -1.72 -3.65
N TYR A 182 -20.22 -1.08 -2.55
CA TYR A 182 -19.73 -1.76 -1.36
C TYR A 182 -20.33 -1.11 -0.13
N LYS A 183 -21.15 -1.87 0.62
CA LYS A 183 -21.86 -1.41 1.83
C LYS A 183 -22.60 -0.07 1.61
N GLY A 184 -23.25 0.11 0.46
CA GLY A 184 -24.00 1.32 0.11
C GLY A 184 -23.16 2.47 -0.45
N GLU A 185 -21.85 2.28 -0.64
CA GLU A 185 -20.95 3.27 -1.21
C GLU A 185 -20.53 2.89 -2.62
N VAL A 186 -20.52 3.89 -3.53
CA VAL A 186 -19.99 3.69 -4.88
C VAL A 186 -18.47 3.84 -4.85
N LEU A 187 -17.78 2.76 -5.23
CA LEU A 187 -16.33 2.71 -5.34
C LEU A 187 -15.89 2.58 -6.79
N TYR A 188 -14.71 3.12 -7.07
CA TYR A 188 -13.98 2.89 -8.31
C TYR A 188 -12.91 1.84 -8.07
N ILE A 189 -12.81 0.87 -8.96
CA ILE A 189 -11.79 -0.18 -8.93
C ILE A 189 -11.15 -0.30 -10.31
N SER A 190 -9.88 -0.72 -10.35
CA SER A 190 -9.18 -0.97 -11.60
C SER A 190 -9.91 -1.97 -12.49
N THR A 191 -9.78 -1.79 -13.80
CA THR A 191 -10.35 -2.73 -14.77
C THR A 191 -9.62 -4.08 -14.70
N LEU A 192 -10.25 -5.13 -15.25
CA LEU A 192 -9.62 -6.44 -15.31
C LEU A 192 -8.34 -6.40 -16.17
N GLU A 193 -8.30 -5.58 -17.21
CA GLU A 193 -7.13 -5.40 -18.08
C GLU A 193 -5.96 -4.76 -17.34
N MET A 194 -6.22 -3.74 -16.50
CA MET A 194 -5.21 -3.15 -15.63
C MET A 194 -4.65 -4.18 -14.66
N LEU A 195 -5.53 -4.93 -13.98
CA LEU A 195 -5.14 -5.96 -13.03
C LEU A 195 -4.35 -7.09 -13.70
N LYS A 196 -4.73 -7.48 -14.92
CA LYS A 196 -4.02 -8.49 -15.71
C LYS A 196 -2.59 -8.05 -16.02
N ARG A 197 -2.41 -6.85 -16.60
CA ARG A 197 -1.10 -6.30 -16.98
C ARG A 197 -0.13 -6.24 -15.81
N ASP A 198 -0.62 -5.84 -14.64
CA ASP A 198 0.21 -5.75 -13.44
C ASP A 198 0.61 -7.14 -12.95
N ASN A 199 -0.32 -8.11 -12.91
CA ASN A 199 0.02 -9.47 -12.49
C ASN A 199 0.94 -10.20 -13.49
N GLU A 200 0.86 -9.91 -14.79
CA GLU A 200 1.85 -10.36 -15.79
C GLU A 200 3.24 -9.77 -15.48
N SER A 201 3.30 -8.47 -15.24
CA SER A 201 4.54 -7.74 -14.94
C SER A 201 5.19 -8.22 -13.63
N TYR A 202 4.38 -8.62 -12.64
CA TYR A 202 4.84 -9.21 -11.39
C TYR A 202 5.08 -10.73 -11.46
N GLY A 203 4.92 -11.37 -12.62
CA GLY A 203 5.15 -12.81 -12.80
C GLY A 203 4.22 -13.70 -11.99
N ARG A 204 2.91 -13.38 -11.95
CA ARG A 204 1.88 -14.09 -11.17
C ARG A 204 0.88 -14.82 -12.09
N PRO A 205 1.30 -15.89 -12.78
CA PRO A 205 0.49 -16.53 -13.83
C PRO A 205 -0.85 -17.07 -13.33
N GLU A 206 -0.90 -17.64 -12.12
CA GLU A 206 -2.16 -18.13 -11.53
C GLU A 206 -3.22 -17.02 -11.38
N ARG A 207 -2.79 -15.81 -11.01
CA ARG A 207 -3.70 -14.66 -10.90
C ARG A 207 -4.13 -14.16 -12.27
N VAL A 208 -3.25 -14.22 -13.26
CA VAL A 208 -3.56 -13.85 -14.64
C VAL A 208 -4.67 -14.76 -15.17
N GLU A 209 -4.55 -16.08 -14.96
CA GLU A 209 -5.58 -17.05 -15.37
C GLU A 209 -6.94 -16.76 -14.73
N GLN A 210 -6.98 -16.53 -13.41
CA GLN A 210 -8.21 -16.14 -12.70
C GLN A 210 -8.86 -14.86 -13.26
N ILE A 211 -8.04 -13.86 -13.62
CA ILE A 211 -8.51 -12.61 -14.22
C ILE A 211 -9.07 -12.87 -15.62
N GLU A 212 -8.38 -13.66 -16.45
CA GLU A 212 -8.85 -14.02 -17.79
C GLU A 212 -10.17 -14.80 -17.77
N GLU A 213 -10.33 -15.73 -16.83
CA GLU A 213 -11.61 -16.40 -16.61
C GLU A 213 -12.71 -15.40 -16.26
N LYS A 214 -12.41 -14.40 -15.41
CA LYS A 214 -13.37 -13.37 -15.05
C LYS A 214 -13.75 -12.49 -16.24
N ILE A 215 -12.79 -12.12 -17.09
CA ILE A 215 -13.04 -11.36 -18.33
C ILE A 215 -14.01 -12.12 -19.23
N LYS A 216 -13.82 -13.43 -19.43
CA LYS A 216 -14.71 -14.26 -20.27
C LYS A 216 -16.16 -14.36 -19.75
N ARG A 217 -16.39 -14.05 -18.47
CA ARG A 217 -17.70 -14.14 -17.79
C ARG A 217 -18.42 -12.80 -17.67
N CYS A 218 -17.80 -11.68 -18.06
CA CYS A 218 -18.38 -10.34 -18.02
C CYS A 218 -18.91 -9.94 -19.40
#